data_AF-A0AAI8GUZ9-F1
#
_entry.id   AF-A0AAI8GUZ9-F1
#
_cell.length_a   1.000
_cell.length_b   1.000
_cell.length_c   1.000
_cell.angle_alpha   90.00
_cell.angle_beta   90.00
_cell.angle_gamma   90.00
#
_symmetry.space_group_name_H-M   'P 1'
#
loop_
_entity.id
_entity.type
_entity.pdbx_description
1 polymer ?
#
loop_
_entity_poly.entity_id
_entity_poly.type
_entity_poly.pdbx_seq_one_letter_code
_entity_poly.pdbx_strand_id
1 'polypeptide(L)'
;MLMDYIVYWEENYEGGVEQIHSEFLKSFKRADYIPAIYNPILYKYYQDSNLKHWDKKIMKVGSEKLTNFQESLDDSLMKNTLLNNMNLLIESYESMQNIVKKVELMDNFKGSMQLKASLFLIDIYDDLLNGPYSKILQLYIKFQSEFEGKNLDQRTLRQQMECLSSREYNDILKIADANIRNSMSHGGVKVEQNDIYFTYRDGKDTITEKHSIYDVKHKTISLLDNINGLIISFIKYMIESHIIIDDVYSNPNVNDEVILFFEKLCMSTLKIECKSIDKIDIPQDNLIQVNVLLEHNNLDINSMCIIGVHTAARVYTLRGLSSKDNVLVTFHADQTLTSFIRFPGDKLESVIEGKLDEDEVLQYVLESGDYVLYPANNETRNKYEDLFRYYPEIETEEFIIKEIEDISLPEMKRFRAVIYVKKVLNKMHVEKVIFDAVKKLRQIKNYGFTNHEVKHGDMEADILYLVIYKKEERSTESRTLIPSNKNFLVQIQYDKNKQFPINNQFINRNMHKVIKGSIEFNWNPKFYNFG
;
A
#
# COMPACT_ATOMS: atom_id res chain seq x y z
N MET A 1 -5.67 28.23 24.29
CA MET A 1 -5.51 26.85 23.79
C MET A 1 -5.31 27.02 22.31
N LEU A 2 -4.11 26.80 21.77
CA LEU A 2 -3.97 26.70 20.31
C LEU A 2 -4.91 25.57 19.87
N MET A 3 -5.77 25.81 18.88
CA MET A 3 -6.51 24.75 18.22
C MET A 3 -5.50 23.69 17.77
N ASP A 4 -5.75 22.41 18.04
CA ASP A 4 -4.92 21.33 17.48
C ASP A 4 -4.92 21.48 15.95
N TYR A 5 -3.75 21.51 15.30
CA TYR A 5 -3.63 21.77 13.87
C TYR A 5 -4.45 20.76 13.05
N ILE A 6 -4.62 19.53 13.55
CA ILE A 6 -5.42 18.49 12.88
C ILE A 6 -6.87 18.93 12.83
N VAL A 7 -7.43 19.36 13.98
CA VAL A 7 -8.81 19.82 14.04
C VAL A 7 -9.01 21.06 13.16
N TYR A 8 -8.07 22.02 13.24
CA TYR A 8 -8.08 23.18 12.35
C TYR A 8 -8.06 22.78 10.87
N TRP A 9 -7.19 21.83 10.48
CA TRP A 9 -7.05 21.37 9.11
C TRP A 9 -8.34 20.68 8.62
N GLU A 10 -8.88 19.76 9.42
CA GLU A 10 -10.11 19.03 9.11
C GLU A 10 -11.30 19.98 8.91
N GLU A 11 -11.44 21.01 9.74
CA GLU A 11 -12.53 21.99 9.66
C GLU A 11 -12.39 22.94 8.46
N ASN A 12 -11.16 23.39 8.14
CA ASN A 12 -10.95 24.45 7.15
C ASN A 12 -10.64 23.93 5.74
N TYR A 13 -10.06 22.73 5.60
CA TYR A 13 -9.56 22.21 4.31
C TYR A 13 -10.24 20.92 3.86
N GLU A 14 -10.70 20.07 4.78
CA GLU A 14 -11.24 18.76 4.41
C GLU A 14 -12.77 18.70 4.48
N GLY A 15 -13.37 19.28 5.52
CA GLY A 15 -14.78 19.14 5.87
C GLY A 15 -15.18 17.70 6.16
N GLY A 16 -16.38 17.49 6.71
CA GLY A 16 -16.93 16.14 6.94
C GLY A 16 -16.99 15.70 8.41
N VAL A 17 -16.31 16.38 9.32
CA VAL A 17 -16.24 16.02 10.75
C VAL A 17 -17.62 15.89 11.37
N GLU A 18 -18.47 16.91 11.19
CA GLU A 18 -19.84 16.92 11.75
C GLU A 18 -20.69 15.75 11.24
N GLN A 19 -20.59 15.43 9.94
CA GLN A 19 -21.34 14.33 9.33
C GLN A 19 -20.90 12.97 9.90
N ILE A 20 -19.59 12.75 10.06
CA ILE A 20 -19.02 11.54 10.64
C ILE A 20 -19.49 11.40 12.09
N HIS A 21 -19.34 12.46 12.89
CA HIS A 21 -19.71 12.44 14.30
C HIS A 21 -21.20 12.15 14.46
N SER A 22 -22.05 12.84 13.70
CA SER A 22 -23.50 12.60 13.69
C SER A 22 -23.86 11.15 13.33
N GLU A 23 -23.19 10.54 12.35
CA GLU A 23 -23.50 9.17 11.95
C GLU A 23 -23.09 8.14 13.02
N PHE A 24 -21.90 8.28 13.59
CA PHE A 24 -21.39 7.31 14.57
C PHE A 24 -22.00 7.50 15.96
N LEU A 25 -22.25 8.72 16.42
CA LEU A 25 -22.89 8.97 17.73
C LEU A 25 -24.32 8.40 17.82
N LYS A 26 -25.04 8.26 16.71
CA LYS A 26 -26.33 7.52 16.68
C LYS A 26 -26.18 6.04 17.09
N SER A 27 -25.03 5.46 16.77
CA SER A 27 -24.70 4.05 17.02
C SER A 27 -23.92 3.85 18.33
N PHE A 28 -23.19 4.88 18.78
CA PHE A 28 -22.31 4.90 19.95
C PHE A 28 -23.02 5.59 21.13
N LYS A 29 -24.14 5.02 21.58
CA LYS A 29 -25.08 5.68 22.49
C LYS A 29 -24.50 6.08 23.85
N ARG A 30 -23.34 5.56 24.26
CA ARG A 30 -22.68 5.95 25.52
C ARG A 30 -21.62 7.04 25.34
N ALA A 31 -21.35 7.48 24.11
CA ALA A 31 -20.40 8.55 23.83
C ALA A 31 -21.12 9.90 23.69
N ASP A 32 -20.65 10.92 24.42
CA ASP A 32 -21.13 12.30 24.29
C ASP A 32 -20.38 13.08 23.18
N TYR A 33 -19.15 12.66 22.87
CA TYR A 33 -18.32 13.22 21.80
C TYR A 33 -17.33 12.18 21.28
N ILE A 34 -16.76 12.42 20.09
CA ILE A 34 -15.72 11.57 19.51
C ILE A 34 -14.37 12.30 19.58
N PRO A 35 -13.34 11.75 20.25
CA PRO A 35 -12.01 12.33 20.24
C PRO A 35 -11.41 12.38 18.83
N ALA A 36 -10.75 13.51 18.48
CA ALA A 36 -10.23 13.76 17.13
C ALA A 36 -9.26 12.67 16.62
N ILE A 37 -8.53 12.00 17.51
CA ILE A 37 -7.63 10.88 17.17
C ILE A 37 -8.35 9.71 16.45
N TYR A 38 -9.67 9.60 16.59
CA TYR A 38 -10.48 8.56 15.93
C TYR A 38 -11.09 9.02 14.60
N ASN A 39 -11.06 10.32 14.29
CA ASN A 39 -11.59 10.88 13.05
C ASN A 39 -11.03 10.15 11.79
N PRO A 40 -9.71 9.87 11.67
CA PRO A 40 -9.16 9.18 10.50
C PRO A 40 -9.74 7.77 10.32
N ILE A 41 -9.92 7.03 11.40
CA ILE A 41 -10.48 5.67 11.37
C ILE A 41 -11.94 5.70 10.93
N LEU A 42 -12.73 6.56 11.58
CA LEU A 42 -14.17 6.67 11.31
C LEU A 42 -14.44 7.22 9.90
N TYR A 43 -13.59 8.11 9.39
CA TYR A 43 -13.68 8.60 8.03
C TYR A 43 -13.61 7.47 7.00
N LYS A 44 -12.70 6.51 7.18
CA LYS A 44 -12.62 5.32 6.31
C LYS A 44 -13.91 4.52 6.37
N TYR A 45 -14.46 4.27 7.56
CA TYR A 45 -15.76 3.60 7.72
C TYR A 45 -16.97 4.44 7.27
N TYR A 46 -16.78 5.72 6.92
CA TYR A 46 -17.82 6.59 6.39
C TYR A 46 -17.76 6.71 4.86
N GLN A 47 -16.56 6.80 4.28
CA GLN A 47 -16.34 7.10 2.85
C GLN A 47 -15.93 5.91 2.00
N ASP A 48 -15.13 4.98 2.54
CA ASP A 48 -14.53 3.89 1.77
C ASP A 48 -15.62 3.03 1.11
N SER A 49 -15.37 2.62 -0.13
CA SER A 49 -16.37 1.92 -0.94
C SER A 49 -16.79 0.57 -0.36
N ASN A 50 -15.91 -0.08 0.41
CA ASN A 50 -16.12 -1.37 1.04
C ASN A 50 -16.31 -1.24 2.56
N LEU A 51 -15.45 -0.50 3.27
CA LEU A 51 -15.51 -0.42 4.74
C LEU A 51 -16.77 0.26 5.26
N LYS A 52 -17.41 1.15 4.48
CA LYS A 52 -18.71 1.73 4.86
C LYS A 52 -19.82 0.70 5.03
N HIS A 53 -19.64 -0.50 4.48
CA HIS A 53 -20.51 -1.63 4.67
C HIS A 53 -20.00 -2.49 5.83
N TRP A 54 -20.84 -2.61 6.85
CA TRP A 54 -20.57 -3.42 8.03
C TRP A 54 -21.87 -3.89 8.66
N ASP A 55 -21.87 -5.10 9.21
CA ASP A 55 -23.09 -5.70 9.75
C ASP A 55 -23.43 -5.10 11.13
N LYS A 56 -24.50 -4.31 11.18
CA LYS A 56 -24.97 -3.65 12.40
C LYS A 56 -25.45 -4.63 13.49
N LYS A 57 -25.94 -5.82 13.11
CA LYS A 57 -26.35 -6.85 14.07
C LYS A 57 -25.13 -7.49 14.70
N ILE A 58 -24.11 -7.84 13.92
CA ILE A 58 -22.85 -8.39 14.43
C ILE A 58 -22.11 -7.35 15.29
N MET A 59 -22.08 -6.08 14.88
CA MET A 59 -21.54 -5.00 15.72
C MET A 59 -22.24 -4.93 17.08
N LYS A 60 -23.57 -5.04 17.10
CA LYS A 60 -24.35 -5.05 18.34
C LYS A 60 -24.01 -6.25 19.21
N VAL A 61 -23.95 -7.46 18.65
CA VAL A 61 -23.56 -8.68 19.37
C VAL A 61 -22.16 -8.55 19.98
N GLY A 62 -21.20 -8.02 19.22
CA GLY A 62 -19.85 -7.74 19.73
C GLY A 62 -19.85 -6.73 20.88
N SER A 63 -20.60 -5.63 20.72
CA SER A 63 -20.74 -4.60 21.76
C SER A 63 -21.36 -5.14 23.05
N GLU A 64 -22.35 -6.03 22.93
CA GLU A 64 -22.98 -6.70 24.07
C GLU A 64 -21.99 -7.59 24.82
N LYS A 65 -21.12 -8.32 24.12
CA LYS A 65 -20.05 -9.10 24.76
C LYS A 65 -19.06 -8.20 25.51
N LEU A 66 -18.65 -7.09 24.91
CA LEU A 66 -17.76 -6.12 25.59
C LEU A 66 -18.41 -5.48 26.80
N THR A 67 -19.71 -5.18 26.73
CA THR A 67 -20.49 -4.67 27.86
C THR A 67 -20.56 -5.68 28.99
N ASN A 68 -20.82 -6.96 28.69
CA ASN A 68 -20.86 -8.01 29.70
C ASN A 68 -19.50 -8.18 30.42
N PHE A 69 -18.39 -8.04 29.69
CA PHE A 69 -17.07 -8.02 30.31
C PHE A 69 -16.88 -6.80 31.20
N GLN A 70 -17.24 -5.61 30.74
CA GLN A 70 -17.14 -4.38 31.53
C GLN A 70 -17.99 -4.43 32.81
N GLU A 71 -19.17 -5.06 32.77
CA GLU A 71 -20.02 -5.21 33.96
C GLU A 71 -19.45 -6.20 35.00
N SER A 72 -18.52 -7.07 34.58
CA SER A 72 -18.00 -8.16 35.40
C SER A 72 -16.54 -7.95 35.82
N LEU A 73 -15.76 -7.28 34.98
CA LEU A 73 -14.36 -6.92 35.21
C LEU A 73 -14.29 -5.50 35.78
N ASP A 74 -13.31 -5.23 36.62
CA ASP A 74 -12.99 -3.86 37.02
C ASP A 74 -12.60 -3.01 35.79
N ASP A 75 -12.99 -1.73 35.75
CA ASP A 75 -12.74 -0.83 34.62
C ASP A 75 -11.24 -0.73 34.28
N SER A 76 -10.37 -0.74 35.29
CA SER A 76 -8.92 -0.70 35.07
C SER A 76 -8.41 -2.01 34.45
N LEU A 77 -8.95 -3.15 34.88
CA LEU A 77 -8.61 -4.45 34.33
C LEU A 77 -9.09 -4.57 32.88
N MET A 78 -10.31 -4.13 32.58
CA MET A 78 -10.86 -4.12 31.23
C MET A 78 -9.99 -3.27 30.29
N LYS A 79 -9.67 -2.04 30.69
CA LYS A 79 -8.81 -1.12 29.92
C LYS A 79 -7.41 -1.68 29.71
N ASN A 80 -6.78 -2.19 30.77
CA ASN A 80 -5.44 -2.79 30.67
C ASN A 80 -5.44 -4.04 29.79
N THR A 81 -6.47 -4.88 29.88
CA THR A 81 -6.61 -6.07 29.02
C THR A 81 -6.70 -5.69 27.55
N LEU A 82 -7.47 -4.64 27.23
CA LEU A 82 -7.53 -4.11 25.87
C LEU A 82 -6.17 -3.60 25.40
N LEU A 83 -5.57 -2.67 26.14
CA LEU A 83 -4.33 -2.00 25.75
C LEU A 83 -3.16 -2.99 25.61
N ASN A 84 -3.05 -3.96 26.51
CA ASN A 84 -2.00 -4.98 26.47
C ASN A 84 -2.14 -5.95 25.29
N ASN A 85 -3.34 -6.07 24.70
CA ASN A 85 -3.61 -6.95 23.56
C ASN A 85 -4.08 -6.18 22.33
N MET A 86 -3.88 -4.86 22.31
CA MET A 86 -4.39 -3.97 21.27
C MET A 86 -3.76 -4.24 19.90
N ASN A 87 -2.56 -4.83 19.86
CA ASN A 87 -1.93 -5.28 18.62
C ASN A 87 -2.85 -6.23 17.83
N LEU A 88 -3.67 -7.05 18.49
CA LEU A 88 -4.63 -7.92 17.80
C LEU A 88 -5.71 -7.12 17.05
N LEU A 89 -6.18 -6.02 17.64
CA LEU A 89 -7.15 -5.14 16.99
C LEU A 89 -6.52 -4.34 15.86
N ILE A 90 -5.30 -3.84 16.07
CA ILE A 90 -4.51 -3.11 15.06
C ILE A 90 -4.24 -4.02 13.86
N GLU A 91 -3.68 -5.21 14.09
CA GLU A 91 -3.41 -6.20 13.04
C GLU A 91 -4.69 -6.58 12.29
N SER A 92 -5.83 -6.69 12.98
CA SER A 92 -7.13 -6.94 12.34
C SER A 92 -7.54 -5.77 11.44
N TYR A 93 -7.51 -4.55 11.95
CA TYR A 93 -7.87 -3.35 11.21
C TYR A 93 -6.96 -3.09 10.00
N GLU A 94 -5.65 -3.20 10.16
CA GLU A 94 -4.68 -3.02 9.07
C GLU A 94 -4.80 -4.15 8.02
N SER A 95 -5.02 -5.40 8.45
CA SER A 95 -5.31 -6.51 7.53
C SER A 95 -6.59 -6.26 6.73
N MET A 96 -7.64 -5.74 7.36
CA MET A 96 -8.88 -5.37 6.65
C MET A 96 -8.63 -4.32 5.57
N GLN A 97 -7.83 -3.29 5.84
CA GLN A 97 -7.49 -2.29 4.81
C GLN A 97 -6.76 -2.91 3.61
N ASN A 98 -5.83 -3.81 3.85
CA ASN A 98 -5.12 -4.51 2.79
C ASN A 98 -6.06 -5.41 1.96
N ILE A 99 -6.98 -6.10 2.63
CA ILE A 99 -7.99 -6.94 1.96
C ILE A 99 -8.93 -6.09 1.11
N VAL A 100 -9.36 -4.92 1.60
CA VAL A 100 -10.20 -3.99 0.83
C VAL A 100 -9.50 -3.56 -0.46
N LYS A 101 -8.21 -3.23 -0.42
CA LYS A 101 -7.42 -2.94 -1.64
C LYS A 101 -7.45 -4.11 -2.63
N LYS A 102 -7.37 -5.37 -2.14
CA LYS A 102 -7.51 -6.57 -2.99
C LYS A 102 -8.92 -6.72 -3.58
N VAL A 103 -9.96 -6.41 -2.80
CA VAL A 103 -11.36 -6.40 -3.28
C VAL A 103 -11.55 -5.36 -4.38
N GLU A 104 -11.00 -4.16 -4.23
CA GLU A 104 -11.05 -3.12 -5.26
C GLU A 104 -10.32 -3.54 -6.54
N LEU A 105 -9.13 -4.14 -6.42
CA LEU A 105 -8.41 -4.70 -7.56
C LEU A 105 -9.20 -5.81 -8.24
N MET A 106 -9.80 -6.71 -7.45
CA MET A 106 -10.67 -7.75 -7.96
C MET A 106 -11.81 -7.12 -8.75
N ASP A 107 -12.57 -6.19 -8.19
CA ASP A 107 -13.74 -5.60 -8.83
C ASP A 107 -13.37 -4.87 -10.14
N ASN A 108 -12.22 -4.20 -10.18
CA ASN A 108 -11.70 -3.53 -11.38
C ASN A 108 -11.01 -4.46 -12.39
N PHE A 109 -10.72 -5.71 -12.03
CA PHE A 109 -10.11 -6.69 -12.92
C PHE A 109 -11.07 -7.11 -14.06
N LYS A 110 -10.63 -6.91 -15.31
CA LYS A 110 -11.39 -7.16 -16.55
C LYS A 110 -11.16 -8.56 -17.18
N GLY A 111 -10.41 -9.45 -16.53
CA GLY A 111 -10.18 -10.82 -17.01
C GLY A 111 -11.38 -11.74 -16.82
N SER A 112 -11.22 -13.03 -17.18
CA SER A 112 -12.30 -14.02 -17.05
C SER A 112 -12.69 -14.24 -15.58
N MET A 113 -13.95 -14.63 -15.33
CA MET A 113 -14.44 -14.88 -13.97
C MET A 113 -13.66 -16.00 -13.27
N GLN A 114 -13.28 -17.06 -14.01
CA GLN A 114 -12.40 -18.12 -13.51
C GLN A 114 -11.06 -17.57 -13.02
N LEU A 115 -10.41 -16.73 -13.83
CA LEU A 115 -9.12 -16.14 -13.49
C LEU A 115 -9.27 -15.16 -12.31
N LYS A 116 -10.34 -14.36 -12.29
CA LYS A 116 -10.69 -13.45 -11.19
C LYS A 116 -10.87 -14.21 -9.86
N ALA A 117 -11.58 -15.33 -9.89
CA ALA A 117 -11.77 -16.16 -8.71
C ALA A 117 -10.46 -16.81 -8.23
N SER A 118 -9.63 -17.27 -9.17
CA SER A 118 -8.35 -17.92 -8.87
C SER A 118 -7.27 -16.95 -8.37
N LEU A 119 -7.27 -15.70 -8.84
CA LEU A 119 -6.28 -14.68 -8.45
C LEU A 119 -6.66 -13.89 -7.20
N PHE A 120 -7.97 -13.75 -6.91
CA PHE A 120 -8.43 -12.83 -5.87
C PHE A 120 -9.40 -13.49 -4.90
N LEU A 121 -10.50 -14.07 -5.39
CA LEU A 121 -11.63 -14.41 -4.51
C LEU A 121 -11.28 -15.42 -3.42
N ILE A 122 -10.55 -16.48 -3.79
CA ILE A 122 -10.14 -17.53 -2.85
C ILE A 122 -9.19 -16.93 -1.80
N ASP A 123 -8.19 -16.18 -2.25
CA ASP A 123 -7.19 -15.56 -1.39
C ASP A 123 -7.82 -14.54 -0.44
N ILE A 124 -8.77 -13.72 -0.92
CA ILE A 124 -9.50 -12.74 -0.09
C ILE A 124 -10.28 -13.47 1.02
N TYR A 125 -10.98 -14.55 0.70
CA TYR A 125 -11.75 -15.30 1.70
C TYR A 125 -10.84 -15.93 2.75
N ASP A 126 -9.72 -16.53 2.34
CA ASP A 126 -8.74 -17.12 3.25
C ASP A 126 -8.06 -16.04 4.12
N ASP A 127 -7.67 -14.91 3.51
CA ASP A 127 -7.08 -13.77 4.20
C ASP A 127 -8.02 -13.23 5.29
N LEU A 128 -9.33 -13.10 5.00
CA LEU A 128 -10.33 -12.65 5.99
C LEU A 128 -10.39 -13.56 7.21
N LEU A 129 -10.32 -14.88 7.01
CA LEU A 129 -10.39 -15.85 8.08
C LEU A 129 -9.11 -15.91 8.91
N ASN A 130 -7.97 -16.04 8.23
CA ASN A 130 -6.67 -16.25 8.88
C ASN A 130 -6.02 -14.95 9.37
N GLY A 131 -6.42 -13.81 8.83
CA GLY A 131 -6.02 -12.48 9.29
C GLY A 131 -7.02 -11.91 10.30
N PRO A 132 -7.88 -10.97 9.88
CA PRO A 132 -8.61 -10.10 10.79
C PRO A 132 -9.62 -10.84 11.67
N TYR A 133 -10.29 -11.88 11.16
CA TYR A 133 -11.23 -12.66 11.97
C TYR A 133 -10.53 -13.42 13.10
N SER A 134 -9.46 -14.15 12.79
CA SER A 134 -8.69 -14.90 13.81
C SER A 134 -8.16 -13.97 14.91
N LYS A 135 -7.66 -12.78 14.54
CA LYS A 135 -7.16 -11.79 15.52
C LYS A 135 -8.24 -11.26 16.44
N ILE A 136 -9.44 -10.99 15.92
CA ILE A 136 -10.60 -10.60 16.73
C ILE A 136 -11.03 -11.72 17.67
N LEU A 137 -11.05 -12.98 17.21
CA LEU A 137 -11.35 -14.10 18.10
C LEU A 137 -10.31 -14.26 19.21
N GLN A 138 -9.01 -14.09 18.89
CA GLN A 138 -7.94 -14.06 19.89
C GLN A 138 -8.18 -12.96 20.93
N LEU A 139 -8.59 -11.76 20.49
CA LEU A 139 -8.87 -10.65 21.40
C LEU A 139 -10.05 -10.98 22.34
N TYR A 140 -11.15 -11.54 21.85
CA TYR A 140 -12.23 -12.03 22.70
C TYR A 140 -11.76 -13.10 23.70
N ILE A 141 -10.87 -14.02 23.27
CA ILE A 141 -10.28 -15.04 24.15
C ILE A 141 -9.45 -14.40 25.27
N LYS A 142 -8.77 -13.27 25.03
CA LYS A 142 -8.03 -12.53 26.07
C LYS A 142 -8.97 -12.01 27.15
N PHE A 143 -10.06 -11.33 26.77
CA PHE A 143 -11.07 -10.89 27.74
C PHE A 143 -11.73 -12.07 28.46
N GLN A 144 -12.04 -13.14 27.74
CA GLN A 144 -12.62 -14.34 28.34
C GLN A 144 -11.67 -15.03 29.33
N SER A 145 -10.36 -14.96 29.09
CA SER A 145 -9.35 -15.51 30.00
C SER A 145 -9.35 -14.77 31.33
N GLU A 146 -9.43 -13.43 31.29
CA GLU A 146 -9.54 -12.59 32.48
C GLU A 146 -10.87 -12.82 33.21
N PHE A 147 -11.98 -12.88 32.46
CA PHE A 147 -13.30 -13.16 33.02
C PHE A 147 -13.39 -14.52 33.73
N GLU A 148 -12.72 -15.55 33.20
CA GLU A 148 -12.71 -16.89 33.82
C GLU A 148 -11.52 -17.12 34.77
N GLY A 149 -10.60 -16.15 34.90
CA GLY A 149 -9.38 -16.29 35.71
C GLY A 149 -8.46 -17.43 35.26
N LYS A 150 -8.44 -17.78 33.97
CA LYS A 150 -7.58 -18.84 33.42
C LYS A 150 -7.12 -18.52 32.01
N ASN A 151 -5.92 -18.96 31.64
CA ASN A 151 -5.40 -18.78 30.29
C ASN A 151 -6.14 -19.68 29.28
N LEU A 152 -6.78 -19.06 28.29
CA LEU A 152 -7.52 -19.73 27.21
C LEU A 152 -6.86 -19.60 25.83
N ASP A 153 -5.60 -19.17 25.75
CA ASP A 153 -4.91 -18.88 24.49
C ASP A 153 -4.92 -20.05 23.51
N GLN A 154 -5.28 -19.76 22.25
CA GLN A 154 -5.38 -20.75 21.19
C GLN A 154 -4.55 -20.34 19.97
N ARG A 155 -3.77 -21.29 19.43
CA ARG A 155 -2.82 -21.03 18.34
C ARG A 155 -3.46 -20.98 16.96
N THR A 156 -4.51 -21.77 16.73
CA THR A 156 -5.12 -21.91 15.41
C THR A 156 -6.56 -21.42 15.40
N LEU A 157 -7.03 -20.91 14.25
CA LEU A 157 -8.42 -20.47 14.09
C LEU A 157 -9.43 -21.56 14.50
N ARG A 158 -9.15 -22.81 14.15
CA ARG A 158 -9.99 -23.95 14.56
C ARG A 158 -10.11 -24.05 16.09
N GLN A 159 -8.99 -24.03 16.80
CA GLN A 159 -8.97 -24.10 18.26
C GLN A 159 -9.65 -22.87 18.90
N GLN A 160 -9.48 -21.68 18.31
CA GLN A 160 -10.15 -20.46 18.77
C GLN A 160 -11.67 -20.61 18.67
N MET A 161 -12.17 -21.06 17.52
CA MET A 161 -13.61 -21.30 17.32
C MET A 161 -14.14 -22.37 18.27
N GLU A 162 -13.42 -23.49 18.45
CA GLU A 162 -13.81 -24.55 19.39
C GLU A 162 -13.86 -24.02 20.82
N CYS A 163 -12.87 -23.22 21.25
CA CYS A 163 -12.81 -22.61 22.57
C CYS A 163 -13.98 -21.64 22.83
N LEU A 164 -14.32 -20.79 21.85
CA LEU A 164 -15.41 -19.83 21.97
C LEU A 164 -16.80 -20.48 21.82
N SER A 165 -16.90 -21.63 21.14
CA SER A 165 -18.18 -22.32 20.94
C SER A 165 -18.81 -22.77 22.25
N SER A 166 -17.99 -23.17 23.22
CA SER A 166 -18.43 -23.55 24.57
C SER A 166 -18.78 -22.37 25.47
N ARG A 167 -18.77 -21.13 24.95
CA ARG A 167 -18.90 -19.87 25.73
C ARG A 167 -19.89 -18.89 25.12
N GLU A 168 -20.85 -19.42 24.38
CA GLU A 168 -21.97 -18.66 23.81
C GLU A 168 -21.53 -17.59 22.79
N TYR A 169 -20.53 -17.88 21.96
CA TYR A 169 -20.10 -17.02 20.85
C TYR A 169 -20.75 -17.42 19.51
N ASN A 170 -21.82 -18.21 19.54
CA ASN A 170 -22.40 -18.82 18.33
C ASN A 170 -22.70 -17.82 17.21
N ASP A 171 -23.18 -16.63 17.53
CA ASP A 171 -23.53 -15.62 16.53
C ASP A 171 -22.28 -15.00 15.89
N ILE A 172 -21.18 -14.87 16.65
CA ILE A 172 -19.87 -14.44 16.13
C ILE A 172 -19.24 -15.57 15.31
N LEU A 173 -19.38 -16.83 15.73
CA LEU A 173 -18.73 -17.97 15.08
C LEU A 173 -19.36 -18.39 13.76
N LYS A 174 -20.68 -18.18 13.60
CA LYS A 174 -21.44 -18.56 12.40
C LYS A 174 -21.15 -17.71 11.16
N ILE A 175 -20.42 -16.60 11.29
CA ILE A 175 -20.09 -15.74 10.14
C ILE A 175 -19.10 -16.42 9.18
N ALA A 176 -18.34 -17.42 9.66
CA ALA A 176 -17.37 -18.17 8.88
C ALA A 176 -17.91 -19.56 8.48
N ASP A 177 -17.76 -19.93 7.21
CA ASP A 177 -18.14 -21.26 6.71
C ASP A 177 -17.02 -22.27 7.01
N ALA A 178 -17.30 -23.18 7.94
CA ALA A 178 -16.32 -24.17 8.41
C ALA A 178 -15.85 -25.11 7.29
N ASN A 179 -16.70 -25.44 6.31
CA ASN A 179 -16.39 -26.37 5.24
C ASN A 179 -15.47 -25.74 4.19
N ILE A 180 -15.77 -24.48 3.82
CA ILE A 180 -14.92 -23.69 2.92
C ILE A 180 -13.53 -23.49 3.54
N ARG A 181 -13.48 -23.08 4.82
CA ARG A 181 -12.21 -22.92 5.56
C ARG A 181 -11.39 -24.21 5.55
N ASN A 182 -11.99 -25.34 5.93
CA ASN A 182 -11.30 -26.62 6.02
C ASN A 182 -10.70 -27.04 4.67
N SER A 183 -11.38 -26.74 3.57
CA SER A 183 -10.90 -27.01 2.23
C SER A 183 -9.70 -26.14 1.87
N MET A 184 -9.79 -24.83 2.14
CA MET A 184 -8.71 -23.86 1.86
C MET A 184 -7.44 -24.19 2.64
N SER A 185 -7.55 -24.47 3.94
CA SER A 185 -6.41 -24.81 4.81
C SER A 185 -5.63 -26.05 4.37
N HIS A 186 -6.20 -26.90 3.52
CA HIS A 186 -5.58 -28.13 3.02
C HIS A 186 -5.35 -28.13 1.50
N GLY A 187 -5.47 -26.98 0.83
CA GLY A 187 -5.26 -26.85 -0.62
C GLY A 187 -6.33 -27.57 -1.45
N GLY A 188 -7.47 -27.91 -0.88
CA GLY A 188 -8.57 -28.62 -1.51
C GLY A 188 -9.49 -27.72 -2.33
N VAL A 189 -8.95 -26.71 -3.03
CA VAL A 189 -9.75 -25.75 -3.80
C VAL A 189 -9.43 -25.88 -5.28
N LYS A 190 -10.48 -26.02 -6.10
CA LYS A 190 -10.36 -26.05 -7.57
C LYS A 190 -11.37 -25.12 -8.20
N VAL A 191 -10.93 -24.25 -9.10
CA VAL A 191 -11.79 -23.36 -9.88
C VAL A 191 -11.92 -23.88 -11.30
N GLU A 192 -13.15 -24.20 -11.72
CA GLU A 192 -13.44 -24.60 -13.09
C GLU A 192 -14.61 -23.77 -13.64
N GLN A 193 -14.36 -23.07 -14.75
CA GLN A 193 -15.35 -22.23 -15.41
C GLN A 193 -16.00 -21.21 -14.45
N ASN A 194 -17.25 -21.47 -14.04
CA ASN A 194 -18.07 -20.60 -13.18
C ASN A 194 -18.26 -21.15 -11.76
N ASP A 195 -17.59 -22.26 -11.43
CA ASP A 195 -17.79 -22.99 -10.19
C ASP A 195 -16.47 -23.15 -9.42
N ILE A 196 -16.60 -23.23 -8.09
CA ILE A 196 -15.52 -23.51 -7.15
C ILE A 196 -15.87 -24.80 -6.41
N TYR A 197 -14.92 -25.73 -6.40
CA TYR A 197 -15.02 -27.00 -5.72
C TYR A 197 -14.16 -26.98 -4.46
N PHE A 198 -14.79 -27.25 -3.32
CA PHE A 198 -14.17 -27.30 -2.00
C PHE A 198 -14.14 -28.75 -1.52
N THR A 199 -12.95 -29.32 -1.45
CA THR A 199 -12.71 -30.69 -1.02
C THR A 199 -12.07 -30.71 0.36
N TYR A 200 -12.74 -31.39 1.31
CA TYR A 200 -12.28 -31.53 2.69
C TYR A 200 -12.58 -32.93 3.24
N ARG A 201 -11.93 -33.26 4.36
CA ARG A 201 -12.19 -34.52 5.08
C ARG A 201 -13.22 -34.31 6.17
N ASP A 202 -14.23 -35.17 6.21
CA ASP A 202 -15.13 -35.32 7.34
C ASP A 202 -15.02 -36.75 7.87
N GLY A 203 -14.37 -36.89 9.03
CA GLY A 203 -13.96 -38.19 9.56
C GLY A 203 -13.04 -38.96 8.59
N LYS A 204 -13.54 -40.07 8.04
CA LYS A 204 -12.82 -40.90 7.06
C LYS A 204 -13.16 -40.55 5.62
N ASP A 205 -14.24 -39.81 5.39
CA ASP A 205 -14.76 -39.53 4.07
C ASP A 205 -14.17 -38.24 3.51
N THR A 206 -14.00 -38.21 2.18
CA THR A 206 -13.60 -37.00 1.46
C THR A 206 -14.85 -36.44 0.78
N ILE A 207 -15.28 -35.27 1.23
CA ILE A 207 -16.46 -34.58 0.71
C ILE A 207 -15.99 -33.50 -0.25
N THR A 208 -16.69 -33.34 -1.37
CA THR A 208 -16.48 -32.22 -2.29
C THR A 208 -17.79 -31.47 -2.46
N GLU A 209 -17.80 -30.22 -2.02
CA GLU A 209 -18.92 -29.31 -2.23
C GLU A 209 -18.67 -28.45 -3.46
N LYS A 210 -19.74 -28.23 -4.24
CA LYS A 210 -19.73 -27.35 -5.40
C LYS A 210 -20.48 -26.06 -5.06
N HIS A 211 -19.82 -24.92 -5.27
CA HIS A 211 -20.42 -23.59 -5.11
C HIS A 211 -20.21 -22.79 -6.39
N SER A 212 -21.15 -21.94 -6.77
CA SER A 212 -20.89 -21.01 -7.87
C SER A 212 -19.90 -19.93 -7.41
N ILE A 213 -19.14 -19.34 -8.34
CA ILE A 213 -18.26 -18.20 -8.03
C ILE A 213 -19.05 -17.04 -7.41
N TYR A 214 -20.30 -16.86 -7.83
CA TYR A 214 -21.19 -15.84 -7.28
C TYR A 214 -21.53 -16.08 -5.81
N ASP A 215 -21.84 -17.33 -5.43
CA ASP A 215 -22.16 -17.68 -4.04
C ASP A 215 -20.94 -17.46 -3.13
N VAL A 216 -19.76 -17.86 -3.60
CA VAL A 216 -18.51 -17.63 -2.86
C VAL A 216 -18.21 -16.13 -2.74
N LYS A 217 -18.47 -15.33 -3.79
CA LYS A 217 -18.36 -13.86 -3.71
C LYS A 217 -19.29 -13.29 -2.64
N HIS A 218 -20.55 -13.71 -2.60
CA HIS A 218 -21.50 -13.28 -1.56
C HIS A 218 -21.04 -13.66 -0.16
N LYS A 219 -20.60 -14.91 0.05
CA LYS A 219 -20.04 -15.34 1.34
C LYS A 219 -18.82 -14.51 1.74
N THR A 220 -17.97 -14.15 0.78
CA THR A 220 -16.76 -13.34 1.02
C THR A 220 -17.10 -11.92 1.45
N ILE A 221 -18.00 -11.25 0.73
CA ILE A 221 -18.43 -9.88 1.07
C ILE A 221 -19.19 -9.88 2.39
N SER A 222 -20.06 -10.86 2.64
CA SER A 222 -20.75 -10.97 3.93
C SER A 222 -19.78 -11.19 5.09
N LEU A 223 -18.75 -12.03 4.91
CA LEU A 223 -17.71 -12.23 5.92
C LEU A 223 -16.94 -10.92 6.18
N LEU A 224 -16.59 -10.17 5.13
CA LEU A 224 -15.97 -8.84 5.23
C LEU A 224 -16.81 -7.86 6.06
N ASP A 225 -18.10 -7.73 5.74
CA ASP A 225 -19.02 -6.84 6.45
C ASP A 225 -19.20 -7.25 7.94
N ASN A 226 -19.26 -8.56 8.20
CA ASN A 226 -19.38 -9.09 9.56
C ASN A 226 -18.13 -8.82 10.41
N ILE A 227 -16.93 -9.04 9.85
CA ILE A 227 -15.66 -8.77 10.53
C ILE A 227 -15.51 -7.27 10.81
N ASN A 228 -15.87 -6.41 9.85
CA ASN A 228 -15.91 -4.96 10.07
C ASN A 228 -16.87 -4.58 11.22
N GLY A 229 -18.04 -5.23 11.30
CA GLY A 229 -18.96 -5.06 12.42
C GLY A 229 -18.30 -5.35 13.78
N LEU A 230 -17.50 -6.42 13.87
CA LEU A 230 -16.75 -6.75 15.09
C LEU A 230 -15.64 -5.73 15.39
N ILE A 231 -14.87 -5.29 14.39
CA ILE A 231 -13.83 -4.26 14.58
C ILE A 231 -14.46 -2.95 15.09
N ILE A 232 -15.56 -2.52 14.49
CA ILE A 232 -16.29 -1.32 14.92
C ILE A 232 -16.81 -1.46 16.36
N SER A 233 -17.20 -2.67 16.79
CA SER A 233 -17.62 -2.87 18.19
C SER A 233 -16.50 -2.55 19.20
N PHE A 234 -15.24 -2.86 18.87
CA PHE A 234 -14.10 -2.47 19.69
C PHE A 234 -13.77 -0.98 19.55
N ILE A 235 -13.78 -0.42 18.34
CA ILE A 235 -13.57 1.03 18.13
C ILE A 235 -14.60 1.84 18.92
N LYS A 236 -15.87 1.44 18.88
CA LYS A 236 -16.94 2.00 19.69
C LYS A 236 -16.58 1.95 21.17
N TYR A 237 -16.16 0.80 21.68
CA TYR A 237 -15.78 0.67 23.08
C TYR A 237 -14.62 1.61 23.46
N MET A 238 -13.61 1.76 22.61
CA MET A 238 -12.50 2.70 22.85
C MET A 238 -12.97 4.16 22.94
N ILE A 239 -13.88 4.56 22.05
CA ILE A 239 -14.46 5.91 22.02
C ILE A 239 -15.34 6.14 23.26
N GLU A 240 -16.24 5.22 23.57
CA GLU A 240 -17.14 5.29 24.74
C GLU A 240 -16.35 5.27 26.06
N SER A 241 -15.15 4.67 26.07
CA SER A 241 -14.25 4.64 27.24
C SER A 241 -13.21 5.76 27.25
N HIS A 242 -13.30 6.70 26.29
CA HIS A 242 -12.38 7.84 26.13
C HIS A 242 -10.89 7.46 26.14
N ILE A 243 -10.52 6.34 25.51
CA ILE A 243 -9.12 5.95 25.40
C ILE A 243 -8.39 6.96 24.52
N ILE A 244 -7.30 7.55 25.03
CA ILE A 244 -6.46 8.52 24.33
C ILE A 244 -4.99 8.13 24.39
N ILE A 245 -4.13 8.85 23.66
CA ILE A 245 -2.69 8.54 23.58
C ILE A 245 -1.98 8.55 24.96
N ASP A 246 -2.43 9.40 25.89
CA ASP A 246 -1.87 9.45 27.25
C ASP A 246 -2.11 8.15 28.03
N ASP A 247 -3.21 7.45 27.76
CA ASP A 247 -3.50 6.14 28.36
C ASP A 247 -2.55 5.06 27.85
N VAL A 248 -2.09 5.22 26.62
CA VAL A 248 -1.15 4.31 25.96
C VAL A 248 0.24 4.53 26.54
N TYR A 249 0.70 5.78 26.63
CA TYR A 249 2.01 6.11 27.20
C TYR A 249 2.13 5.83 28.70
N SER A 250 1.03 5.96 29.44
CA SER A 250 1.03 5.68 30.88
C SER A 250 0.99 4.19 31.23
N ASN A 251 0.68 3.31 30.27
CA ASN A 251 0.64 1.87 30.49
C ASN A 251 1.99 1.20 30.11
N PRO A 252 2.77 0.69 31.09
CA PRO A 252 4.10 0.13 30.84
C PRO A 252 4.09 -1.24 30.14
N ASN A 253 2.93 -1.88 30.01
CA ASN A 253 2.80 -3.20 29.39
C ASN A 253 2.37 -3.14 27.92
N VAL A 254 2.18 -1.93 27.39
CA VAL A 254 1.81 -1.72 25.99
C VAL A 254 3.01 -1.98 25.08
N ASN A 255 2.77 -2.68 23.98
CA ASN A 255 3.78 -2.93 22.95
C ASN A 255 4.07 -1.65 22.14
N ASP A 256 5.31 -1.47 21.70
CA ASP A 256 5.76 -0.39 20.81
C ASP A 256 4.88 -0.22 19.56
N GLU A 257 4.35 -1.31 19.01
CA GLU A 257 3.44 -1.28 17.86
C GLU A 257 2.13 -0.51 18.16
N VAL A 258 1.62 -0.63 19.38
CA VAL A 258 0.41 0.07 19.81
C VAL A 258 0.71 1.55 20.02
N ILE A 259 1.87 1.89 20.61
CA ILE A 259 2.33 3.27 20.73
C ILE A 259 2.40 3.89 19.32
N LEU A 260 3.11 3.23 18.40
CA LEU A 260 3.26 3.68 17.02
C LEU A 260 1.91 3.84 16.31
N PHE A 261 0.94 2.95 16.54
CA PHE A 261 -0.40 3.08 15.97
C PHE A 261 -1.09 4.38 16.43
N PHE A 262 -1.06 4.69 17.73
CA PHE A 262 -1.65 5.93 18.25
C PHE A 262 -0.89 7.18 17.79
N GLU A 263 0.44 7.12 17.68
CA GLU A 263 1.22 8.21 17.11
C GLU A 263 0.83 8.48 15.65
N LYS A 264 0.68 7.43 14.82
CA LYS A 264 0.20 7.57 13.42
C LYS A 264 -1.17 8.23 13.38
N LEU A 265 -2.10 7.86 14.27
CA LEU A 265 -3.40 8.52 14.36
C LEU A 265 -3.28 9.99 14.74
N CYS A 266 -2.37 10.34 15.66
CA CYS A 266 -2.08 11.72 16.03
C CYS A 266 -1.39 12.56 14.94
N MET A 267 -1.00 11.97 13.81
CA MET A 267 -0.47 12.68 12.63
C MET A 267 -1.44 12.62 11.44
N SER A 268 -2.56 11.93 11.57
CA SER A 268 -3.53 11.72 10.50
C SER A 268 -4.72 12.67 10.64
N THR A 269 -5.28 13.10 9.52
CA THR A 269 -6.52 13.87 9.41
C THR A 269 -7.63 12.99 8.80
N LEU A 270 -8.76 13.56 8.36
CA LEU A 270 -9.76 12.78 7.63
C LEU A 270 -9.18 12.25 6.31
N LYS A 271 -8.50 13.09 5.53
CA LYS A 271 -8.05 12.75 4.16
C LYS A 271 -6.56 12.50 4.02
N ILE A 272 -5.80 12.61 5.11
CA ILE A 272 -4.34 12.40 5.13
C ILE A 272 -4.01 11.37 6.18
N GLU A 273 -3.33 10.31 5.78
CA GLU A 273 -2.99 9.20 6.66
C GLU A 273 -1.49 9.09 6.86
N CYS A 274 -1.05 9.07 8.12
CA CYS A 274 0.32 8.71 8.47
C CYS A 274 0.52 7.20 8.40
N LYS A 275 1.32 6.75 7.43
CA LYS A 275 1.61 5.32 7.19
C LYS A 275 2.75 4.79 8.02
N SER A 276 3.80 5.59 8.23
CA SER A 276 4.95 5.18 9.04
C SER A 276 5.59 6.36 9.76
N ILE A 277 6.23 6.04 10.89
CA ILE A 277 7.08 6.93 11.66
C ILE A 277 8.31 6.11 12.05
N ASP A 278 9.43 6.35 11.38
CA ASP A 278 10.64 5.54 11.48
C ASP A 278 11.79 6.38 12.03
N LYS A 279 12.48 5.88 13.06
CA LYS A 279 13.65 6.54 13.65
C LYS A 279 14.94 5.97 13.06
N ILE A 280 15.83 6.86 12.60
CA ILE A 280 17.16 6.53 12.11
C ILE A 280 18.19 7.27 12.96
N ASP A 281 19.05 6.51 13.64
CA ASP A 281 20.23 7.08 14.29
C ASP A 281 21.32 7.27 13.22
N ILE A 282 21.88 8.48 13.12
CA ILE A 282 22.99 8.83 12.22
C ILE A 282 24.25 8.99 13.09
N PRO A 283 25.06 7.93 13.23
CA PRO A 283 26.12 7.91 14.24
C PRO A 283 27.26 8.89 13.94
N GLN A 284 27.49 9.19 12.66
CA GLN A 284 28.57 10.07 12.20
C GLN A 284 28.41 11.50 12.72
N ASP A 285 27.16 11.97 12.78
CA ASP A 285 26.82 13.32 13.21
C ASP A 285 26.19 13.35 14.62
N ASN A 286 26.09 12.19 15.28
CA ASN A 286 25.41 12.00 16.55
C ASN A 286 24.00 12.64 16.55
N LEU A 287 23.25 12.47 15.46
CA LEU A 287 21.93 13.05 15.27
C LEU A 287 20.89 11.97 14.99
N ILE A 288 19.64 12.25 15.35
CA ILE A 288 18.49 11.41 15.05
C ILE A 288 17.75 12.03 13.86
N GLN A 289 17.35 11.20 12.90
CA GLN A 289 16.36 11.57 11.89
C GLN A 289 15.08 10.76 12.11
N VAL A 290 13.94 11.42 12.22
CA VAL A 290 12.63 10.74 12.20
C VAL A 290 12.00 10.92 10.83
N ASN A 291 11.66 9.83 10.17
CA ASN A 291 10.99 9.82 8.88
C ASN A 291 9.50 9.58 9.08
N VAL A 292 8.67 10.45 8.50
CA VAL A 292 7.22 10.36 8.54
C VAL A 292 6.72 10.18 7.11
N LEU A 293 5.88 9.18 6.86
CA LEU A 293 5.23 8.99 5.56
C LEU A 293 3.76 9.34 5.65
N LEU A 294 3.32 10.35 4.90
CA LEU A 294 1.93 10.76 4.75
C LEU A 294 1.38 10.33 3.39
N GLU A 295 0.31 9.54 3.38
CA GLU A 295 -0.54 9.32 2.20
C GLU A 295 -1.63 10.40 2.16
N HIS A 296 -1.75 11.15 1.07
CA HIS A 296 -2.63 12.31 0.98
C HIS A 296 -3.49 12.31 -0.31
N ASN A 297 -4.50 13.17 -0.34
CA ASN A 297 -5.47 13.28 -1.44
C ASN A 297 -5.04 14.26 -2.56
N ASN A 298 -3.80 14.17 -3.04
CA ASN A 298 -3.22 15.05 -4.09
C ASN A 298 -3.23 16.54 -3.71
N LEU A 299 -2.59 16.86 -2.58
CA LEU A 299 -2.43 18.23 -2.10
C LEU A 299 -1.56 19.02 -3.07
N ASP A 300 -1.83 20.32 -3.16
CA ASP A 300 -0.91 21.25 -3.81
C ASP A 300 0.36 21.45 -2.96
N ILE A 301 1.36 22.10 -3.56
CA ILE A 301 2.68 22.30 -2.95
C ILE A 301 2.59 23.11 -1.64
N ASN A 302 1.75 24.14 -1.58
CA ASN A 302 1.65 24.97 -0.38
C ASN A 302 1.01 24.18 0.76
N SER A 303 -0.06 23.45 0.46
CA SER A 303 -0.71 22.54 1.40
C SER A 303 0.26 21.47 1.95
N MET A 304 1.13 20.90 1.10
CA MET A 304 2.18 19.97 1.54
C MET A 304 3.19 20.64 2.50
N CYS A 305 3.58 21.89 2.23
CA CYS A 305 4.51 22.60 3.12
C CYS A 305 3.90 22.86 4.50
N ILE A 306 2.66 23.37 4.55
CA ILE A 306 1.94 23.67 5.78
C ILE A 306 1.75 22.40 6.62
N ILE A 307 1.20 21.34 6.04
CA ILE A 307 0.99 20.11 6.80
C ILE A 307 2.31 19.44 7.18
N GLY A 308 3.32 19.55 6.31
CA GLY A 308 4.68 19.06 6.58
C GLY A 308 5.28 19.66 7.84
N VAL A 309 5.24 20.99 7.99
CA VAL A 309 5.82 21.64 9.18
C VAL A 309 5.05 21.27 10.44
N HIS A 310 3.72 21.22 10.39
CA HIS A 310 2.90 20.92 11.56
C HIS A 310 3.08 19.47 12.02
N THR A 311 3.10 18.53 11.07
CA THR A 311 3.44 17.13 11.35
C THR A 311 4.86 17.01 11.93
N ALA A 312 5.84 17.70 11.33
CA ALA A 312 7.22 17.66 11.82
C ALA A 312 7.35 18.22 13.24
N ALA A 313 6.72 19.36 13.53
CA ALA A 313 6.72 19.98 14.86
C ALA A 313 6.04 19.09 15.92
N ARG A 314 4.93 18.43 15.55
CA ARG A 314 4.24 17.50 16.45
C ARG A 314 5.10 16.27 16.75
N VAL A 315 5.73 15.67 15.75
CA VAL A 315 6.65 14.53 15.94
C VAL A 315 7.88 14.93 16.75
N TYR A 316 8.45 16.10 16.48
CA TYR A 316 9.57 16.66 17.24
C TYR A 316 9.25 16.74 18.74
N THR A 317 8.07 17.27 19.07
CA THR A 317 7.59 17.40 20.45
C THR A 317 7.30 16.03 21.07
N LEU A 318 6.54 15.18 20.36
CA LEU A 318 6.08 13.88 20.87
C LEU A 318 7.23 12.93 21.16
N ARG A 319 8.28 12.95 20.32
CA ARG A 319 9.46 12.08 20.45
C ARG A 319 10.60 12.71 21.26
N GLY A 320 10.41 13.93 21.79
CA GLY A 320 11.41 14.63 22.60
C GLY A 320 12.73 14.85 21.85
N LEU A 321 12.65 15.24 20.58
CA LEU A 321 13.83 15.49 19.76
C LEU A 321 14.56 16.76 20.21
N SER A 322 15.85 16.83 19.90
CA SER A 322 16.71 17.97 20.20
C SER A 322 16.96 18.84 18.96
N SER A 323 17.46 20.07 19.15
CA SER A 323 17.66 21.04 18.08
C SER A 323 18.65 20.61 16.98
N LYS A 324 19.47 19.58 17.23
CA LYS A 324 20.37 18.97 16.23
C LYS A 324 19.72 17.88 15.38
N ASP A 325 18.58 17.35 15.81
CA ASP A 325 17.89 16.24 15.16
C ASP A 325 17.06 16.75 13.98
N ASN A 326 16.57 15.84 13.14
CA ASN A 326 15.82 16.20 11.94
C ASN A 326 14.51 15.40 11.84
N VAL A 327 13.52 15.97 11.17
CA VAL A 327 12.30 15.27 10.77
C VAL A 327 12.14 15.35 9.25
N LEU A 328 12.06 14.20 8.58
CA LEU A 328 11.81 14.10 7.16
C LEU A 328 10.35 13.71 6.94
N VAL A 329 9.54 14.61 6.36
CA VAL A 329 8.15 14.31 6.01
C VAL A 329 8.09 13.97 4.52
N THR A 330 7.62 12.76 4.22
CA THR A 330 7.44 12.22 2.87
C THR A 330 5.96 12.23 2.52
N PHE A 331 5.62 12.68 1.32
CA PHE A 331 4.27 12.78 0.79
C PHE A 331 4.09 11.80 -0.36
N HIS A 332 3.05 10.98 -0.26
CA HIS A 332 2.65 10.01 -1.26
C HIS A 332 1.18 10.20 -1.64
N ALA A 333 0.88 10.18 -2.94
CA ALA A 333 -0.48 10.19 -3.43
C ALA A 333 -0.58 9.57 -4.84
N ASP A 334 -1.79 9.18 -5.24
CA ASP A 334 -2.05 8.53 -6.53
C ASP A 334 -1.61 9.39 -7.73
N GLN A 335 -1.83 10.72 -7.68
CA GLN A 335 -1.57 11.63 -8.79
C GLN A 335 -0.27 12.43 -8.62
N THR A 336 0.57 12.11 -7.64
CA THR A 336 1.78 12.90 -7.36
C THR A 336 2.99 11.97 -7.26
N LEU A 337 4.11 12.36 -7.85
CA LEU A 337 5.38 11.69 -7.55
C LEU A 337 5.74 11.88 -6.08
N THR A 338 6.41 10.88 -5.50
CA THR A 338 6.82 10.95 -4.10
C THR A 338 7.65 12.20 -3.85
N SER A 339 7.16 12.99 -2.91
CA SER A 339 7.73 14.27 -2.52
C SER A 339 8.22 14.17 -1.08
N PHE A 340 9.18 15.00 -0.67
CA PHE A 340 9.62 15.06 0.72
C PHE A 340 10.16 16.45 1.08
N ILE A 341 10.13 16.75 2.37
CA ILE A 341 10.75 17.93 2.97
C ILE A 341 11.49 17.48 4.23
N ARG A 342 12.76 17.85 4.38
CA ARG A 342 13.49 17.68 5.64
C ARG A 342 13.44 18.98 6.44
N PHE A 343 13.04 18.87 7.70
CA PHE A 343 13.01 19.96 8.67
C PHE A 343 14.05 19.72 9.77
N PRO A 344 14.96 20.67 10.03
CA PRO A 344 15.91 20.58 11.12
C PRO A 344 15.30 21.03 12.45
N GLY A 345 15.82 20.45 13.53
CA GLY A 345 15.30 20.60 14.89
C GLY A 345 15.32 22.03 15.40
N ASP A 346 16.37 22.81 15.12
CA ASP A 346 16.47 24.22 15.54
C ASP A 346 15.36 25.10 14.95
N LYS A 347 14.92 24.79 13.73
CA LYS A 347 13.80 25.46 13.08
C LYS A 347 12.47 24.98 13.61
N LEU A 348 12.31 23.68 13.82
CA LEU A 348 11.10 23.13 14.45
C LEU A 348 10.89 23.70 15.85
N GLU A 349 11.96 23.82 16.64
CA GLU A 349 11.94 24.46 17.96
C GLU A 349 11.48 25.93 17.85
N SER A 350 11.99 26.68 16.87
CA SER A 350 11.57 28.06 16.61
C SER A 350 10.09 28.19 16.22
N VAL A 351 9.56 27.25 15.41
CA VAL A 351 8.13 27.19 15.06
C VAL A 351 7.29 26.89 16.30
N ILE A 352 7.69 25.91 17.12
CA ILE A 352 6.97 25.51 18.35
C ILE A 352 6.92 26.66 19.37
N GLU A 353 7.99 27.44 19.47
CA GLU A 353 8.06 28.62 20.34
C GLU A 353 7.30 29.85 19.78
N GLY A 354 6.69 29.74 18.59
CA GLY A 354 5.94 30.82 17.95
C GLY A 354 6.82 31.96 17.44
N LYS A 355 8.09 31.68 17.14
CA LYS A 355 9.05 32.65 16.58
C LYS A 355 9.02 32.71 15.05
N LEU A 356 8.40 31.74 14.40
CA LEU A 356 8.24 31.65 12.95
C LEU A 356 6.76 31.47 12.59
N ASP A 357 6.30 32.19 11.57
CA ASP A 357 4.96 32.04 10.97
C ASP A 357 4.94 31.15 9.70
N GLU A 358 3.76 30.96 9.10
CA GLU A 358 3.55 30.08 7.94
C GLU A 358 4.33 30.51 6.69
N ASP A 359 4.43 31.83 6.43
CA ASP A 359 5.17 32.36 5.28
C ASP A 359 6.68 32.20 5.50
N GLU A 360 7.14 32.41 6.74
CA GLU A 360 8.53 32.17 7.14
C GLU A 360 8.92 30.69 7.02
N VAL A 361 8.00 29.76 7.28
CA VAL A 361 8.21 28.32 7.06
C VAL A 361 8.35 28.00 5.57
N LEU A 362 7.46 28.53 4.72
CA LEU A 362 7.55 28.28 3.27
C LEU A 362 8.86 28.83 2.71
N GLN A 363 9.25 30.04 3.12
CA GLN A 363 10.53 30.61 2.75
C GLN A 363 11.69 29.73 3.23
N TYR A 364 11.63 29.24 4.46
CA TYR A 364 12.62 28.32 5.00
C TYR A 364 12.79 27.05 4.16
N VAL A 365 11.68 26.39 3.80
CA VAL A 365 11.72 25.18 2.95
C VAL A 365 12.40 25.47 1.62
N LEU A 366 12.01 26.57 0.96
CA LEU A 366 12.56 26.97 -0.33
C LEU A 366 14.06 27.32 -0.25
N GLU A 367 14.49 28.00 0.81
CA GLU A 367 15.90 28.40 1.02
C GLU A 367 16.79 27.21 1.40
N SER A 368 16.25 26.22 2.12
CA SER A 368 17.01 25.05 2.58
C SER A 368 17.56 24.19 1.43
N GLY A 369 16.85 24.15 0.31
CA GLY A 369 17.12 23.23 -0.80
C GLY A 369 16.98 21.74 -0.46
N ASP A 370 16.58 21.39 0.77
CA ASP A 370 16.54 20.02 1.30
C ASP A 370 15.12 19.43 1.18
N TYR A 371 14.55 19.56 -0.03
CA TYR A 371 13.22 19.11 -0.39
C TYR A 371 13.16 18.61 -1.85
N VAL A 372 12.18 17.77 -2.14
CA VAL A 372 11.76 17.42 -3.49
C VAL A 372 10.24 17.49 -3.51
N LEU A 373 9.66 18.43 -4.24
CA LEU A 373 8.22 18.65 -4.31
C LEU A 373 7.75 18.56 -5.76
N TYR A 374 6.81 17.66 -6.03
CA TYR A 374 6.16 17.52 -7.33
C TYR A 374 4.71 17.96 -7.24
N PRO A 375 4.17 18.66 -8.26
CA PRO A 375 2.75 18.99 -8.31
C PRO A 375 1.91 17.75 -8.63
N ALA A 376 0.65 17.77 -8.21
CA ALA A 376 -0.33 16.77 -8.63
C ALA A 376 -0.57 16.84 -10.15
N ASN A 377 -0.65 15.67 -10.78
CA ASN A 377 -1.04 15.51 -12.16
C ASN A 377 -2.57 15.68 -12.29
N ASN A 378 -2.98 16.71 -13.03
CA ASN A 378 -4.38 17.05 -13.20
C ASN A 378 -5.04 16.34 -14.41
N GLU A 379 -4.31 15.48 -15.12
CA GLU A 379 -4.89 14.68 -16.21
C GLU A 379 -5.91 13.67 -15.67
N THR A 380 -7.12 13.69 -16.23
CA THR A 380 -8.16 12.71 -15.91
C THR A 380 -7.74 11.31 -16.38
N ARG A 381 -7.27 10.49 -15.44
CA ARG A 381 -6.77 9.14 -15.70
C ARG A 381 -7.32 8.12 -14.72
N ASN A 382 -7.49 6.90 -15.21
CA ASN A 382 -7.87 5.78 -14.38
C ASN A 382 -6.61 5.06 -13.84
N LYS A 383 -6.34 5.19 -12.54
CA LYS A 383 -5.21 4.53 -11.88
C LYS A 383 -5.17 3.01 -12.07
N TYR A 384 -6.32 2.36 -12.23
CA TYR A 384 -6.38 0.91 -12.46
C TYR A 384 -5.93 0.53 -13.87
N GLU A 385 -6.10 1.42 -14.86
CA GLU A 385 -5.57 1.17 -16.21
C GLU A 385 -4.05 1.20 -16.23
N ASP A 386 -3.42 1.98 -15.36
CA ASP A 386 -1.97 2.01 -15.19
C ASP A 386 -1.45 0.72 -14.55
N LEU A 387 -2.14 0.20 -13.53
CA LEU A 387 -1.77 -1.05 -12.84
C LEU A 387 -1.85 -2.28 -13.74
N PHE A 388 -2.82 -2.33 -14.65
CA PHE A 388 -3.02 -3.46 -15.57
C PHE A 388 -2.48 -3.19 -16.98
N ARG A 389 -1.70 -2.13 -17.17
CA ARG A 389 -1.15 -1.77 -18.48
C ARG A 389 -0.22 -2.85 -18.99
N TYR A 390 -0.41 -3.23 -20.25
CA TYR A 390 0.42 -4.21 -20.92
C TYR A 390 0.73 -3.78 -22.35
N TYR A 391 2.01 -3.82 -22.71
CA TYR A 391 2.47 -3.69 -24.08
C TYR A 391 2.69 -5.09 -24.67
N PRO A 392 1.96 -5.48 -25.73
CA PRO A 392 2.10 -6.81 -26.32
C PRO A 392 3.50 -7.03 -26.89
N GLU A 393 4.00 -8.26 -26.74
CA GLU A 393 5.22 -8.69 -27.41
C GLU A 393 5.09 -8.50 -28.93
N ILE A 394 6.18 -8.07 -29.58
CA ILE A 394 6.23 -7.91 -31.03
C ILE A 394 7.15 -8.98 -31.59
N GLU A 395 6.56 -9.98 -32.22
CA GLU A 395 7.28 -11.10 -32.81
C GLU A 395 7.34 -11.00 -34.34
N THR A 396 8.50 -11.35 -34.89
CA THR A 396 8.75 -11.51 -36.33
C THR A 396 9.51 -12.82 -36.58
N GLU A 397 9.78 -13.14 -37.84
CA GLU A 397 10.64 -14.29 -38.18
C GLU A 397 12.08 -14.13 -37.67
N GLU A 398 12.57 -12.90 -37.52
CA GLU A 398 13.98 -12.61 -37.19
C GLU A 398 14.22 -12.30 -35.72
N PHE A 399 13.23 -11.73 -35.02
CA PHE A 399 13.37 -11.28 -33.64
C PHE A 399 12.05 -11.21 -32.87
N ILE A 400 12.18 -11.11 -31.54
CA ILE A 400 11.08 -10.88 -30.60
C ILE A 400 11.43 -9.65 -29.75
N ILE A 401 10.50 -8.69 -29.64
CA ILE A 401 10.58 -7.56 -28.71
C ILE A 401 9.71 -7.87 -27.50
N LYS A 402 10.30 -7.80 -26.31
CA LYS A 402 9.66 -8.04 -25.01
C LYS A 402 9.95 -6.90 -24.06
N GLU A 403 9.27 -6.93 -22.90
CA GLU A 403 9.53 -6.00 -21.79
C GLU A 403 9.50 -4.53 -22.24
N ILE A 404 8.48 -4.19 -23.04
CA ILE A 404 8.30 -2.82 -23.53
C ILE A 404 7.76 -1.98 -22.36
N GLU A 405 8.54 -0.98 -21.95
CA GLU A 405 8.26 -0.08 -20.83
C GLU A 405 8.19 1.36 -21.34
N ASP A 406 7.11 2.08 -20.98
CA ASP A 406 7.04 3.52 -21.15
C ASP A 406 7.93 4.19 -20.08
N ILE A 407 8.87 5.02 -20.53
CA ILE A 407 9.77 5.79 -19.67
C ILE A 407 9.75 7.27 -20.09
N SER A 408 8.63 7.75 -20.60
CA SER A 408 8.47 9.11 -21.12
C SER A 408 8.67 10.19 -20.05
N LEU A 409 8.95 11.41 -20.49
CA LEU A 409 9.00 12.65 -19.70
C LEU A 409 7.98 13.64 -20.24
N PRO A 410 7.67 14.74 -19.54
CA PRO A 410 6.76 15.79 -20.03
C PRO A 410 7.02 16.19 -21.49
N GLU A 411 8.29 16.34 -21.89
CA GLU A 411 8.66 16.83 -23.22
C GLU A 411 9.08 15.73 -24.22
N MET A 412 9.25 14.49 -23.76
CA MET A 412 9.85 13.42 -24.56
C MET A 412 9.12 12.10 -24.42
N LYS A 413 8.64 11.56 -25.54
CA LYS A 413 8.08 10.22 -25.60
C LYS A 413 9.23 9.21 -25.70
N ARG A 414 9.31 8.30 -24.74
CA ARG A 414 10.45 7.37 -24.62
C ARG A 414 9.98 5.97 -24.27
N PHE A 415 10.58 4.97 -24.92
CA PHE A 415 10.39 3.58 -24.54
C PHE A 415 11.71 2.89 -24.24
N ARG A 416 11.65 1.94 -23.31
CA ARG A 416 12.66 0.92 -23.12
C ARG A 416 12.12 -0.43 -23.57
N ALA A 417 12.97 -1.28 -24.16
CA ALA A 417 12.59 -2.65 -24.49
C ALA A 417 13.78 -3.60 -24.56
N VAL A 418 13.49 -4.90 -24.52
CA VAL A 418 14.45 -5.98 -24.72
C VAL A 418 14.16 -6.69 -26.04
N ILE A 419 15.21 -6.99 -26.81
CA ILE A 419 15.09 -7.64 -28.12
C ILE A 419 15.89 -8.94 -28.11
N TYR A 420 15.26 -10.03 -28.54
CA TYR A 420 15.91 -11.33 -28.74
C TYR A 420 16.01 -11.63 -30.24
N VAL A 421 17.23 -11.83 -30.73
CA VAL A 421 17.49 -12.17 -32.15
C VAL A 421 17.40 -13.68 -32.32
N LYS A 422 16.40 -14.18 -33.06
CA LYS A 422 16.13 -15.63 -33.22
C LYS A 422 17.32 -16.37 -33.82
N LYS A 423 18.01 -15.75 -34.79
CA LYS A 423 19.25 -16.28 -35.37
C LYS A 423 20.29 -15.16 -35.57
N VAL A 424 21.42 -15.26 -34.88
CA VAL A 424 22.52 -14.30 -35.05
C VAL A 424 23.48 -14.81 -36.14
N LEU A 425 23.54 -14.11 -37.27
CA LEU A 425 24.42 -14.42 -38.39
C LEU A 425 25.76 -13.66 -38.30
N ASN A 426 25.70 -12.34 -38.32
CA ASN A 426 26.85 -11.42 -38.28
C ASN A 426 26.40 -10.05 -37.75
N LYS A 427 27.34 -9.10 -37.62
CA LYS A 427 27.04 -7.76 -37.12
C LYS A 427 26.02 -7.01 -38.00
N MET A 428 26.17 -7.07 -39.32
CA MET A 428 25.27 -6.40 -40.27
C MET A 428 23.82 -6.90 -40.17
N HIS A 429 23.66 -8.21 -39.92
CA HIS A 429 22.35 -8.80 -39.69
C HIS A 429 21.70 -8.23 -38.42
N VAL A 430 22.45 -8.15 -37.31
CA VAL A 430 21.95 -7.58 -36.06
C VAL A 430 21.61 -6.09 -36.24
N GLU A 431 22.41 -5.33 -36.99
CA GLU A 431 22.07 -3.94 -37.33
C GLU A 431 20.72 -3.84 -38.07
N LYS A 432 20.48 -4.69 -39.07
CA LYS A 432 19.19 -4.73 -39.79
C LYS A 432 18.02 -5.01 -38.84
N VAL A 433 18.17 -6.01 -37.98
CA VAL A 433 17.17 -6.33 -36.93
C VAL A 433 16.88 -5.12 -36.05
N ILE A 434 17.91 -4.38 -35.64
CA ILE A 434 17.76 -3.17 -34.82
C ILE A 434 17.00 -2.08 -35.57
N PHE A 435 17.33 -1.82 -36.84
CA PHE A 435 16.60 -0.82 -37.63
C PHE A 435 15.11 -1.17 -37.77
N ASP A 436 14.80 -2.45 -38.03
CA ASP A 436 13.42 -2.93 -38.15
C ASP A 436 12.67 -2.86 -36.81
N ALA A 437 13.33 -3.21 -35.70
CA ALA A 437 12.76 -3.11 -34.36
C ALA A 437 12.49 -1.65 -33.95
N VAL A 438 13.45 -0.75 -34.20
CA VAL A 438 13.28 0.70 -33.98
C VAL A 438 12.10 1.25 -34.78
N LYS A 439 11.97 0.86 -36.05
CA LYS A 439 10.84 1.29 -36.89
C LYS A 439 9.49 0.88 -36.30
N LYS A 440 9.38 -0.34 -35.76
CA LYS A 440 8.15 -0.84 -35.11
C LYS A 440 7.88 -0.12 -33.79
N LEU A 441 8.87 -0.05 -32.90
CA LEU A 441 8.73 0.55 -31.57
C LEU A 441 8.39 2.05 -31.62
N ARG A 442 8.92 2.80 -32.60
CA ARG A 442 8.65 4.24 -32.74
C ARG A 442 7.16 4.57 -32.90
N GLN A 443 6.37 3.65 -33.45
CA GLN A 443 4.96 3.87 -33.77
C GLN A 443 4.01 3.39 -32.67
N ILE A 444 4.52 2.83 -31.57
CA ILE A 444 3.68 2.31 -30.50
C ILE A 444 3.03 3.47 -29.75
N LYS A 445 1.72 3.40 -29.56
CA LYS A 445 0.98 4.33 -28.70
C LYS A 445 1.44 4.17 -27.25
N ASN A 446 1.73 5.27 -26.57
CA ASN A 446 1.78 5.26 -25.11
C ASN A 446 0.59 6.00 -24.51
N TYR A 447 0.31 5.67 -23.26
CA TYR A 447 -0.95 6.06 -22.64
C TYR A 447 -0.80 7.21 -21.66
N GLY A 448 0.38 7.43 -21.07
CA GLY A 448 0.69 8.46 -20.04
C GLY A 448 0.79 7.86 -18.63
N PHE A 449 0.78 8.63 -17.54
CA PHE A 449 0.76 8.07 -16.17
C PHE A 449 -0.17 8.86 -15.26
N THR A 450 -0.82 8.21 -14.29
CA THR A 450 -1.68 8.89 -13.31
C THR A 450 -0.86 9.80 -12.39
N ASN A 451 0.33 9.38 -11.98
CA ASN A 451 1.13 10.09 -10.97
C ASN A 451 1.98 11.26 -11.50
N HIS A 452 2.20 11.37 -12.81
CA HIS A 452 2.95 12.49 -13.40
C HIS A 452 2.63 12.68 -14.88
N GLU A 453 2.77 13.92 -15.34
CA GLU A 453 2.63 14.28 -16.74
C GLU A 453 3.79 13.74 -17.59
N VAL A 454 3.45 13.19 -18.76
CA VAL A 454 4.42 12.74 -19.76
C VAL A 454 3.91 12.98 -21.16
N LYS A 455 4.81 13.13 -22.13
CA LYS A 455 4.43 13.17 -23.55
C LYS A 455 3.88 11.82 -23.98
N HIS A 456 2.58 11.78 -24.34
CA HIS A 456 1.91 10.53 -24.68
C HIS A 456 0.99 10.62 -25.91
N GLY A 457 0.55 9.45 -26.41
CA GLY A 457 -0.37 9.31 -27.54
C GLY A 457 0.22 8.54 -28.71
N ASP A 458 -0.33 8.75 -29.90
CA ASP A 458 0.01 8.01 -31.14
C ASP A 458 1.19 8.62 -31.91
N MET A 459 1.81 9.68 -31.37
CA MET A 459 2.96 10.33 -31.99
C MET A 459 4.22 9.45 -31.95
N GLU A 460 5.17 9.69 -32.86
CA GLU A 460 6.41 8.91 -32.87
C GLU A 460 7.21 9.10 -31.58
N ALA A 461 7.84 8.01 -31.10
CA ALA A 461 8.78 8.08 -29.99
C ALA A 461 10.00 8.96 -30.34
N ASP A 462 10.39 9.82 -29.40
CA ASP A 462 11.56 10.69 -29.55
C ASP A 462 12.85 9.91 -29.27
N ILE A 463 12.84 9.05 -28.24
CA ILE A 463 13.98 8.24 -27.82
C ILE A 463 13.55 6.78 -27.60
N LEU A 464 14.37 5.83 -28.05
CA LEU A 464 14.24 4.43 -27.66
C LEU A 464 15.53 3.95 -27.00
N TYR A 465 15.39 3.18 -25.92
CA TYR A 465 16.51 2.55 -25.22
C TYR A 465 16.35 1.04 -25.24
N LEU A 466 17.20 0.35 -26.01
CA LEU A 466 17.01 -1.07 -26.31
C LEU A 466 18.21 -1.88 -25.87
N VAL A 467 17.95 -3.09 -25.38
CA VAL A 467 18.99 -4.07 -25.09
C VAL A 467 18.75 -5.31 -25.93
N ILE A 468 19.78 -5.74 -26.67
CA ILE A 468 19.68 -6.84 -27.61
C ILE A 468 20.46 -8.06 -27.10
N TYR A 469 19.78 -9.20 -27.05
CA TYR A 469 20.33 -10.50 -26.66
C TYR A 469 20.21 -11.54 -27.78
N LYS A 470 21.04 -12.58 -27.71
CA LYS A 470 21.03 -13.73 -28.62
C LYS A 470 19.92 -14.74 -28.28
N LYS A 471 19.61 -14.92 -27.00
CA LYS A 471 18.65 -15.90 -26.49
C LYS A 471 17.82 -15.32 -25.35
N GLU A 472 16.57 -15.76 -25.30
CA GLU A 472 15.70 -15.52 -24.16
C GLU A 472 16.10 -16.43 -23.01
N GLU A 473 16.76 -15.84 -22.01
CA GLU A 473 17.19 -16.54 -20.81
C GLU A 473 16.76 -15.74 -19.58
N ARG A 474 16.29 -16.45 -18.54
CA ARG A 474 15.73 -15.83 -17.34
C ARG A 474 16.78 -15.47 -16.28
N SER A 475 17.96 -16.09 -16.32
CA SER A 475 18.97 -15.87 -15.27
C SER A 475 19.55 -14.46 -15.34
N THR A 476 19.74 -13.83 -14.19
CA THR A 476 20.31 -12.49 -14.09
C THR A 476 21.69 -12.43 -14.75
N GLU A 477 22.51 -13.46 -14.56
CA GLU A 477 23.85 -13.58 -15.13
C GLU A 477 23.85 -13.47 -16.66
N SER A 478 22.92 -14.14 -17.35
CA SER A 478 22.84 -14.11 -18.82
C SER A 478 22.21 -12.83 -19.37
N ARG A 479 21.66 -11.98 -18.50
CA ARG A 479 21.11 -10.65 -18.81
C ARG A 479 22.02 -9.51 -18.32
N THR A 480 23.23 -9.81 -17.86
CA THR A 480 24.18 -8.75 -17.45
C THR A 480 24.73 -7.97 -18.64
N LEU A 481 24.83 -6.65 -18.51
CA LEU A 481 25.35 -5.75 -19.55
C LEU A 481 26.88 -5.59 -19.46
N ILE A 482 27.60 -6.71 -19.53
CA ILE A 482 29.07 -6.76 -19.41
C ILE A 482 29.72 -7.43 -20.63
N PRO A 483 30.95 -7.05 -21.00
CA PRO A 483 31.63 -7.62 -22.17
C PRO A 483 31.83 -9.14 -22.12
N SER A 484 31.89 -9.74 -20.93
CA SER A 484 32.05 -11.19 -20.78
C SER A 484 30.77 -11.97 -21.09
N ASN A 485 29.60 -11.34 -21.05
CA ASN A 485 28.33 -11.99 -21.32
C ASN A 485 28.19 -12.27 -22.83
N LYS A 486 28.18 -13.55 -23.22
CA LYS A 486 28.03 -13.98 -24.62
C LYS A 486 26.62 -13.84 -25.17
N ASN A 487 25.62 -13.69 -24.28
CA ASN A 487 24.25 -13.50 -24.68
C ASN A 487 23.97 -12.04 -25.06
N PHE A 488 24.61 -11.08 -24.38
CA PHE A 488 24.48 -9.65 -24.65
C PHE A 488 25.22 -9.26 -25.93
N LEU A 489 24.49 -8.71 -26.90
CA LEU A 489 25.05 -8.32 -28.20
C LEU A 489 25.37 -6.82 -28.24
N VAL A 490 24.40 -5.99 -27.92
CA VAL A 490 24.49 -4.53 -28.07
C VAL A 490 23.40 -3.82 -27.28
N GLN A 491 23.72 -2.63 -26.78
CA GLN A 491 22.77 -1.67 -26.25
C GLN A 491 22.58 -0.54 -27.25
N ILE A 492 21.34 -0.13 -27.48
CA ILE A 492 20.97 0.83 -28.50
C ILE A 492 20.27 2.02 -27.88
N GLN A 493 20.66 3.22 -28.33
CA GLN A 493 19.87 4.41 -28.15
C GLN A 493 19.47 4.97 -29.52
N TYR A 494 18.18 4.95 -29.84
CA TYR A 494 17.63 5.77 -30.92
C TYR A 494 17.29 7.15 -30.36
N ASP A 495 17.62 8.20 -31.09
CA ASP A 495 17.25 9.57 -30.77
C ASP A 495 16.97 10.36 -32.06
N LYS A 496 15.73 10.86 -32.19
CA LYS A 496 15.28 11.68 -33.33
C LYS A 496 16.18 12.91 -33.55
N ASN A 497 16.68 13.52 -32.48
CA ASN A 497 17.50 14.73 -32.50
C ASN A 497 19.02 14.43 -32.46
N LYS A 498 19.39 13.14 -32.42
CA LYS A 498 20.79 12.67 -32.43
C LYS A 498 21.66 13.20 -31.28
N GLN A 499 21.06 13.47 -30.12
CA GLN A 499 21.76 13.96 -28.93
C GLN A 499 22.24 12.82 -28.02
N PHE A 500 21.53 11.69 -28.03
CA PHE A 500 21.82 10.48 -27.24
C PHE A 500 22.01 10.76 -25.74
N PRO A 501 21.01 11.35 -25.04
CA PRO A 501 21.15 11.81 -23.65
C PRO A 501 21.22 10.70 -22.59
N ILE A 502 20.99 9.42 -22.93
CA ILE A 502 20.94 8.34 -21.94
C ILE A 502 22.32 7.70 -21.86
N ASN A 503 23.11 8.15 -20.87
CA ASN A 503 24.48 7.69 -20.71
C ASN A 503 24.69 7.00 -19.35
N ASN A 504 24.83 5.67 -19.36
CA ASN A 504 25.27 4.92 -18.18
C ASN A 504 26.79 4.76 -18.23
N GLN A 505 27.53 5.60 -17.51
CA GLN A 505 28.99 5.59 -17.58
C GLN A 505 29.62 4.27 -17.12
N PHE A 506 29.01 3.54 -16.19
CA PHE A 506 29.56 2.27 -15.70
C PHE A 506 29.52 1.17 -16.77
N ILE A 507 28.44 1.16 -17.57
CA ILE A 507 28.25 0.20 -18.65
C ILE A 507 28.98 0.67 -19.91
N ASN A 508 28.72 1.90 -20.34
CA ASN A 508 29.14 2.44 -21.64
C ASN A 508 30.66 2.53 -21.79
N ARG A 509 31.42 2.75 -20.70
CA ARG A 509 32.90 2.78 -20.72
C ARG A 509 33.52 1.47 -21.23
N ASN A 510 32.81 0.36 -21.09
CA ASN A 510 33.28 -0.96 -21.48
C ASN A 510 32.71 -1.44 -22.83
N MET A 511 32.02 -0.57 -23.58
CA MET A 511 31.36 -0.90 -24.84
C MET A 511 32.06 -0.23 -26.03
N HIS A 512 31.91 -0.81 -27.22
CA HIS A 512 32.38 -0.21 -28.46
C HIS A 512 31.28 0.66 -29.09
N LYS A 513 31.45 1.97 -29.01
CA LYS A 513 30.46 2.97 -29.44
C LYS A 513 30.56 3.29 -30.93
N VAL A 514 29.44 3.21 -31.65
CA VAL A 514 29.30 3.57 -33.08
C VAL A 514 28.01 4.34 -33.28
N ILE A 515 28.03 5.46 -33.98
CA ILE A 515 26.82 6.23 -34.31
C ILE A 515 26.53 6.08 -35.80
N LYS A 516 25.29 5.69 -36.16
CA LYS A 516 24.79 5.66 -37.54
C LYS A 516 23.46 6.39 -37.62
N GLY A 517 23.48 7.58 -38.22
CA GLY A 517 22.27 8.40 -38.38
C GLY A 517 21.68 8.81 -37.03
N SER A 518 20.48 8.32 -36.71
CA SER A 518 19.75 8.58 -35.48
C SER A 518 19.88 7.47 -34.43
N ILE A 519 20.85 6.56 -34.60
CA ILE A 519 21.05 5.42 -33.71
C ILE A 519 22.49 5.40 -33.22
N GLU A 520 22.64 5.34 -31.90
CA GLU A 520 23.89 5.03 -31.21
C GLU A 520 23.90 3.55 -30.83
N PHE A 521 24.97 2.87 -31.23
CA PHE A 521 25.25 1.48 -30.93
C PHE A 521 26.36 1.41 -29.89
N ASN A 522 26.08 0.83 -28.74
CA ASN A 522 27.06 0.49 -27.70
C ASN A 522 27.27 -1.03 -27.72
N TRP A 523 28.15 -1.48 -28.62
CA TRP A 523 28.37 -2.90 -28.87
C TRP A 523 29.12 -3.58 -27.74
N ASN A 524 28.75 -4.83 -27.43
CA ASN A 524 29.62 -5.70 -26.67
C ASN A 524 30.93 -5.88 -27.46
N PRO A 525 32.12 -5.53 -26.92
CA PRO A 525 33.38 -5.63 -27.64
C PRO A 525 33.68 -7.05 -28.16
N LYS A 526 33.26 -8.09 -27.42
CA LYS A 526 33.47 -9.49 -27.86
C LYS A 526 32.59 -9.88 -29.04
N PHE A 527 31.41 -9.26 -29.17
CA PHE A 527 30.54 -9.46 -30.32
C PHE A 527 30.92 -8.55 -31.48
N TYR A 528 31.35 -7.31 -31.24
CA TYR A 528 31.75 -6.38 -32.30
C TYR A 528 32.89 -6.93 -33.17
N ASN A 529 33.83 -7.65 -32.54
CA ASN A 529 34.96 -8.30 -33.22
C ASN A 529 34.56 -9.62 -33.90
N PHE A 530 33.32 -10.08 -33.73
CA PHE A 530 32.75 -11.21 -34.46
C PHE A 530 32.14 -10.64 -35.75
N GLY A 531 32.81 -10.87 -36.89
CA GLY A 531 32.48 -10.31 -38.21
C GLY A 531 30.99 -10.36 -38.57
#